data_AF-A0A0A9WLI6-F1
#
_entry.id   AF-A0A0A9WLI6-F1
#
_cell.length_a   1.000
_cell.length_b   1.000
_cell.length_c   1.000
_cell.angle_alpha   90.00
_cell.angle_beta   90.00
_cell.angle_gamma   90.00
#
_symmetry.space_group_name_H-M   'P 1'
#
loop_
_entity.id
_entity.type
_entity.pdbx_description
1 polymer ?
#
loop_
_entity_poly.entity_id
_entity_poly.type
_entity_poly.pdbx_seq_one_letter_code
_entity_poly.pdbx_strand_id
1 'polypeptide(L)'
;MEKQVEGMQYAHPCVRAYRKHTTTTHTELQQTKRKLLEMRKPCPERTSLLGKYRELVQRSAELDKRLQHLKDNDPGKVQEYEELERICKISANRWTDNIYELVRFYRTLSSSFNQEEFFATFGLPADLEEVQ
;
A
#
# COMPACT_ATOMS: atom_id res chain seq x y z
N MET A 1 72.04 -10.83 19.45
CA MET A 1 71.92 -9.59 20.25
C MET A 1 70.45 -9.37 20.55
N GLU A 2 69.95 -10.07 21.57
CA GLU A 2 68.61 -9.92 22.10
C GLU A 2 68.56 -8.63 22.93
N LYS A 3 67.75 -7.66 22.51
CA LYS A 3 67.41 -6.53 23.37
C LYS A 3 66.25 -6.95 24.26
N GLN A 4 66.57 -7.37 25.49
CA GLN A 4 65.62 -7.42 26.58
C GLN A 4 65.05 -6.02 26.79
N VAL A 5 63.76 -5.83 26.49
CA VAL A 5 63.03 -4.63 26.90
C VAL A 5 62.53 -4.89 28.32
N GLU A 6 63.42 -4.69 29.29
CA GLU A 6 63.04 -4.54 30.69
C GLU A 6 62.35 -3.19 30.85
N GLY A 7 61.01 -3.19 30.95
CA GLY A 7 60.23 -1.96 31.00
C GLY A 7 58.89 -2.12 31.72
N MET A 8 58.86 -1.64 32.97
CA MET A 8 57.70 -1.37 33.84
C MET A 8 56.94 -2.57 34.42
N GLN A 9 57.42 -3.02 35.57
CA GLN A 9 56.80 -4.05 36.43
C GLN A 9 55.66 -3.52 37.33
N TYR A 10 55.24 -2.26 37.21
CA TYR A 10 54.17 -1.67 38.03
C TYR A 10 53.12 -0.95 37.18
N ALA A 11 52.25 -1.71 36.50
CA ALA A 11 51.05 -1.15 35.90
C ALA A 11 50.05 -0.78 37.00
N HIS A 12 49.65 0.50 37.07
CA HIS A 12 48.62 0.98 38.00
C HIS A 12 47.37 0.09 37.90
N PRO A 13 46.69 -0.28 39.01
CA PRO A 13 45.61 -1.26 39.01
C PRO A 13 44.52 -1.01 37.96
N CYS A 14 44.18 0.26 37.68
CA CYS A 14 43.21 0.64 36.66
C CYS A 14 43.67 0.29 35.23
N VAL A 15 44.95 0.48 34.90
CA VAL A 15 45.52 0.17 33.58
C VAL A 15 45.58 -1.34 33.39
N ARG A 16 45.88 -2.10 34.45
CA ARG A 16 45.86 -3.56 34.42
C ARG A 16 44.44 -4.11 34.26
N ALA A 17 43.45 -3.53 34.94
CA ALA A 17 42.04 -3.90 34.81
C ALA A 17 41.51 -3.59 33.40
N TYR A 18 41.82 -2.41 32.87
CA TYR A 18 41.45 -2.03 31.50
C TYR A 18 42.14 -2.90 30.44
N ARG A 19 43.43 -3.22 30.60
CA ARG A 19 44.14 -4.13 29.69
C ARG A 19 43.56 -5.54 29.74
N LYS A 20 43.24 -6.06 30.93
CA LYS A 20 42.54 -7.36 31.06
C LYS A 20 41.19 -7.31 30.35
N HIS A 21 40.38 -6.31 30.61
CA HIS A 21 39.06 -6.15 29.98
C HIS A 21 39.15 -6.06 28.46
N THR A 22 40.07 -5.26 27.91
CA THR A 22 40.29 -5.15 26.46
C THR A 22 40.81 -6.44 25.84
N THR A 23 41.66 -7.21 26.54
CA THR A 23 42.09 -8.52 26.05
C THR A 23 40.96 -9.55 26.10
N THR A 24 40.15 -9.56 27.16
CA THR A 24 39.00 -10.46 27.31
C THR A 24 37.96 -10.18 26.23
N THR A 25 37.54 -8.92 26.07
CA THR A 25 36.61 -8.50 25.02
C THR A 25 37.15 -8.80 23.62
N HIS A 26 38.44 -8.57 23.36
CA HIS A 26 39.06 -8.95 22.09
C HIS A 26 38.98 -10.46 21.85
N THR A 27 39.27 -11.29 22.86
CA THR A 27 39.19 -12.75 22.73
C THR A 27 37.76 -13.24 22.50
N GLU A 28 36.78 -12.65 23.19
CA GLU A 28 35.36 -12.95 23.02
C GLU A 28 34.88 -12.58 21.61
N LEU A 29 35.28 -11.40 21.10
CA LEU A 29 34.99 -10.98 19.73
C LEU A 29 35.61 -11.91 18.70
N GLN A 30 36.87 -12.34 18.90
CA GLN A 30 37.53 -13.29 18.00
C GLN A 30 36.85 -14.67 18.00
N GLN A 31 36.44 -15.15 19.17
CA GLN A 31 35.67 -16.39 19.28
C GLN A 31 34.31 -16.28 18.58
N THR A 32 33.63 -15.16 18.77
CA THR A 32 32.33 -14.88 18.14
C THR A 32 32.46 -14.81 16.62
N LYS A 33 33.48 -14.09 16.11
CA LYS A 33 33.81 -14.03 14.68
C LYS A 33 34.05 -15.42 14.09
N ARG A 34 34.83 -16.28 14.75
CA ARG A 34 35.09 -17.65 14.29
C ARG A 34 33.81 -18.48 14.21
N LYS A 35 32.96 -18.43 15.25
CA LYS A 35 31.67 -19.13 15.26
C LYS A 35 30.77 -18.68 14.10
N LEU A 36 30.68 -17.36 13.87
CA LEU A 36 29.88 -16.82 12.76
C LEU A 36 30.42 -17.23 11.39
N LEU A 37 31.75 -17.23 11.21
CA LEU A 37 32.38 -17.65 9.96
C LEU A 37 32.13 -19.14 9.67
N GLU A 38 32.16 -19.99 10.70
CA GLU A 38 31.87 -21.41 10.57
C GLU A 38 30.42 -21.65 10.11
N MET A 39 29.45 -21.00 10.77
CA MET A 39 28.03 -21.12 10.40
C MET A 39 27.70 -20.51 9.03
N ARG A 40 28.47 -19.52 8.57
CA ARG A 40 28.26 -18.82 7.31
C ARG A 40 29.14 -19.35 6.18
N LYS A 41 29.77 -20.52 6.35
CA LYS A 41 30.57 -21.15 5.31
C LYS A 41 29.74 -21.32 4.03
N PRO A 42 30.31 -20.98 2.86
CA PRO A 42 29.66 -21.24 1.59
C PRO A 42 29.57 -22.76 1.39
N CYS A 43 28.35 -23.29 1.38
CA CYS A 43 28.06 -24.65 0.95
C CYS A 43 27.02 -24.62 -0.17
N PRO A 44 26.96 -25.64 -1.05
CA PRO A 44 26.03 -25.68 -2.18
C PRO A 44 24.56 -25.50 -1.76
N GLU A 45 24.18 -26.11 -0.64
CA GLU A 45 22.83 -25.99 -0.07
C GLU A 45 22.51 -24.55 0.33
N ARG A 46 23.41 -23.88 1.05
CA ARG A 46 23.25 -22.47 1.45
C ARG A 46 23.16 -21.55 0.23
N THR A 47 23.99 -21.75 -0.78
CA THR A 47 23.96 -20.94 -2.01
C THR A 47 22.64 -21.12 -2.76
N SER A 48 22.17 -22.37 -2.88
CA SER A 48 20.86 -22.69 -3.47
C SER A 48 19.71 -22.07 -2.70
N LEU A 49 19.73 -22.18 -1.36
CA LEU A 49 18.70 -21.61 -0.50
C LEU A 49 18.65 -20.08 -0.58
N LEU A 50 19.82 -19.41 -0.62
CA LEU A 50 19.90 -17.97 -0.81
C LEU A 50 19.42 -17.53 -2.20
N GLY A 51 19.65 -18.35 -3.23
CA GLY A 51 19.11 -18.13 -4.57
C GLY A 51 17.58 -18.18 -4.57
N LYS A 52 17.01 -19.27 -4.03
CA LYS A 52 15.55 -19.44 -3.88
C LYS A 52 14.93 -18.33 -3.04
N TYR A 53 15.58 -17.92 -1.96
CA TYR A 53 15.12 -16.82 -1.13
C TYR A 53 15.02 -15.52 -1.92
N ARG A 54 16.05 -15.18 -2.71
CA ARG A 54 16.02 -13.97 -3.56
C ARG A 54 14.92 -14.04 -4.61
N GLU A 55 14.74 -15.19 -5.25
CA GLU A 55 13.67 -15.40 -6.23
C GLU A 55 12.29 -15.24 -5.60
N LEU A 56 12.05 -15.85 -4.44
CA LEU A 56 10.78 -15.73 -3.71
C LEU A 56 10.50 -14.30 -3.26
N VAL A 57 11.52 -13.57 -2.79
CA VAL A 57 11.37 -12.15 -2.42
C VAL A 57 11.01 -11.31 -3.63
N GLN A 58 11.67 -11.52 -4.78
CA GLN A 58 11.32 -10.82 -6.02
C GLN A 58 9.90 -11.14 -6.48
N ARG A 59 9.53 -12.43 -6.46
CA ARG A 59 8.20 -12.89 -6.87
C ARG A 59 7.10 -12.37 -5.95
N SER A 60 7.34 -12.34 -4.63
CA SER A 60 6.42 -11.72 -3.67
C SER A 60 6.22 -10.25 -4.00
N ALA A 61 7.30 -9.49 -4.19
CA ALA A 61 7.20 -8.06 -4.49
C ALA A 61 6.48 -7.79 -5.83
N GLU A 62 6.65 -8.66 -6.83
CA GLU A 62 5.92 -8.56 -8.09
C GLU A 62 4.43 -8.88 -7.92
N LEU A 63 4.10 -9.93 -7.18
CA LEU A 63 2.72 -10.30 -6.88
C LEU A 63 2.01 -9.22 -6.07
N ASP A 64 2.68 -8.62 -5.08
CA ASP A 64 2.13 -7.52 -4.27
C ASP A 64 1.81 -6.31 -5.14
N LYS A 65 2.67 -5.96 -6.11
CA LYS A 65 2.39 -4.90 -7.09
C LYS A 65 1.18 -5.23 -7.95
N ARG A 66 1.07 -6.46 -8.45
CA ARG A 66 -0.09 -6.90 -9.24
C ARG A 66 -1.38 -6.85 -8.42
N LEU A 67 -1.33 -7.28 -7.16
CA LEU A 67 -2.47 -7.20 -6.25
C LEU A 67 -2.89 -5.74 -5.97
N GLN A 68 -1.93 -4.82 -5.81
CA GLN A 68 -2.24 -3.40 -5.68
C GLN A 68 -2.97 -2.85 -6.92
N HIS A 69 -2.53 -3.22 -8.13
CA HIS A 69 -3.23 -2.83 -9.36
C HIS A 69 -4.63 -3.43 -9.50
N LEU A 70 -4.86 -4.62 -8.93
CA LEU A 70 -6.14 -5.30 -8.97
C LEU A 70 -7.06 -4.95 -7.80
N LYS A 71 -6.57 -4.20 -6.81
CA LYS A 71 -7.33 -3.83 -5.61
C LYS A 71 -8.59 -3.03 -5.92
N ASP A 72 -8.55 -2.22 -6.97
CA ASP A 72 -9.69 -1.41 -7.41
C ASP A 72 -10.72 -2.24 -8.21
N ASN A 73 -10.34 -3.44 -8.67
CA ASN A 73 -11.19 -4.36 -9.41
C ASN A 73 -11.79 -5.44 -8.50
N ASP A 74 -12.21 -5.07 -7.29
CA ASP A 74 -12.91 -5.99 -6.39
C ASP A 74 -14.33 -6.25 -6.95
N PRO A 75 -14.65 -7.47 -7.41
CA PRO A 75 -15.95 -7.76 -8.00
C PRO A 75 -17.10 -7.51 -7.03
N GLY A 76 -16.88 -7.64 -5.72
CA GLY A 76 -17.90 -7.33 -4.71
C GLY A 76 -18.25 -5.84 -4.70
N LYS A 77 -17.25 -4.96 -4.81
CA LYS A 77 -17.47 -3.51 -4.89
C LYS A 77 -18.07 -3.08 -6.22
N VAL A 78 -17.69 -3.72 -7.32
CA VAL A 78 -18.28 -3.45 -8.63
C VAL A 78 -19.78 -3.75 -8.60
N GLN A 79 -20.19 -4.90 -8.05
CA GLN A 79 -21.61 -5.23 -7.89
C GLN A 79 -22.37 -4.26 -6.99
N GLU A 80 -21.75 -3.78 -5.92
CA GLU A 80 -22.34 -2.75 -5.05
C GLU A 80 -22.57 -1.44 -5.83
N TYR A 81 -21.59 -0.99 -6.62
CA TYR A 81 -21.74 0.20 -7.45
C TYR A 81 -22.77 0.01 -8.56
N GLU A 82 -22.83 -1.16 -9.19
CA GLU A 82 -23.84 -1.47 -10.22
C GLU A 82 -25.26 -1.42 -9.64
N GLU A 83 -25.47 -1.95 -8.43
CA GLU A 83 -26.78 -1.89 -7.78
C GLU A 83 -27.15 -0.46 -7.37
N LEU A 84 -26.19 0.31 -6.84
CA LEU A 84 -26.41 1.73 -6.54
C LEU A 84 -26.71 2.54 -7.79
N GLU A 85 -25.96 2.32 -8.89
CA GLU A 85 -26.20 2.93 -10.19
C GLU A 85 -27.63 2.63 -10.67
N ARG A 86 -28.05 1.36 -10.61
CA ARG A 86 -29.39 0.92 -10.99
C ARG A 86 -30.47 1.66 -10.19
N ILE A 87 -30.31 1.75 -8.86
CA ILE A 87 -31.24 2.46 -7.98
C ILE A 87 -31.28 3.96 -8.32
N CYS A 88 -30.12 4.58 -8.56
CA CYS A 88 -30.00 5.97 -8.93
C CYS A 88 -30.69 6.26 -10.26
N LYS A 89 -30.49 5.41 -11.29
CA LYS A 89 -31.16 5.53 -12.60
C LYS A 89 -32.68 5.45 -12.49
N ILE A 90 -33.19 4.44 -11.79
CA ILE A 90 -34.63 4.29 -11.57
C ILE A 90 -35.20 5.50 -10.82
N SER A 91 -34.48 5.99 -9.81
CA SER A 91 -34.93 7.14 -9.03
C SER A 91 -34.93 8.42 -9.87
N ALA A 92 -33.90 8.64 -10.69
CA ALA A 92 -33.81 9.76 -11.61
C ALA A 92 -34.98 9.73 -12.61
N ASN A 93 -35.25 8.58 -13.24
CA ASN A 93 -36.34 8.45 -14.21
C ASN A 93 -37.71 8.69 -13.57
N ARG A 94 -37.93 8.24 -12.33
CA ARG A 94 -39.15 8.59 -11.58
C ARG A 94 -39.30 10.09 -11.33
N TRP A 95 -38.20 10.79 -11.03
CA TRP A 95 -38.25 12.25 -10.91
C TRP A 95 -38.51 12.92 -12.25
N THR A 96 -37.93 12.41 -13.34
CA THR A 96 -38.22 12.84 -14.72
C THR A 96 -39.70 12.68 -15.05
N ASP A 97 -40.29 11.53 -14.76
CA ASP A 97 -41.73 11.27 -14.95
C ASP A 97 -42.57 12.28 -14.17
N ASN A 98 -42.25 12.49 -12.89
CA ASN A 98 -42.96 13.45 -12.05
C ASN A 98 -42.90 14.87 -12.62
N ILE A 99 -41.74 15.29 -13.13
CA ILE A 99 -41.58 16.59 -13.79
C ILE A 99 -42.48 16.68 -15.01
N TYR A 100 -42.52 15.65 -15.86
CA TYR A 100 -43.37 15.63 -17.04
C TYR A 100 -44.86 15.61 -16.72
N GLU A 101 -45.28 14.94 -15.65
CA GLU A 101 -46.66 14.99 -15.17
C GLU A 101 -47.04 16.39 -14.67
N LEU A 102 -46.14 17.09 -13.98
CA LEU A 102 -46.34 18.50 -13.62
C LEU A 102 -46.46 19.38 -14.87
N VAL A 103 -45.58 19.21 -15.86
CA VAL A 103 -45.65 19.93 -17.14
C VAL A 103 -46.99 19.70 -17.84
N ARG A 104 -47.46 18.45 -17.88
CA ARG A 104 -48.77 18.10 -18.45
C ARG A 104 -49.91 18.79 -17.69
N PHE A 105 -49.86 18.82 -16.36
CA PHE A 105 -50.84 19.52 -15.55
C PHE A 105 -50.84 21.03 -15.79
N TYR A 106 -49.67 21.68 -15.83
CA TYR A 106 -49.60 23.12 -16.11
C TYR A 106 -50.08 23.50 -17.51
N ARG A 107 -49.86 22.61 -18.50
CA ARG A 107 -50.42 22.77 -19.86
C ARG A 107 -51.94 22.76 -19.90
N THR A 108 -52.61 22.04 -19.00
CA THR A 108 -54.09 22.07 -18.95
C THR A 108 -54.62 23.34 -18.28
N LEU A 109 -53.82 23.98 -17.42
CA LEU A 109 -54.19 25.20 -16.70
C LEU A 109 -53.98 26.49 -17.51
N SER A 110 -52.98 26.53 -18.38
CA SER A 110 -52.66 27.73 -19.17
C SER A 110 -52.35 27.38 -20.62
N SER A 111 -53.11 27.99 -21.54
CA SER A 111 -52.89 27.84 -22.99
C SER A 111 -51.63 28.56 -23.49
N SER A 112 -51.08 29.51 -22.71
CA SER A 112 -49.82 30.20 -23.01
C SER A 112 -48.60 29.51 -22.41
N PHE A 113 -48.75 28.30 -21.84
CA PHE A 113 -47.65 27.58 -21.21
C PHE A 113 -46.54 27.21 -22.22
N ASN A 114 -45.31 27.64 -21.93
CA ASN A 114 -44.12 27.26 -22.67
C ASN A 114 -43.24 26.33 -21.81
N GLN A 115 -43.01 25.10 -22.30
CA GLN A 115 -42.21 24.09 -21.60
C GLN A 115 -40.73 24.49 -21.50
N GLU A 116 -40.16 25.10 -22.54
CA GLU A 116 -38.74 25.47 -22.55
C GLU A 116 -38.44 26.59 -21.54
N GLU A 117 -39.33 27.58 -21.44
CA GLU A 117 -39.23 28.65 -20.44
C GLU A 117 -39.43 28.13 -19.02
N PHE A 118 -40.38 27.19 -18.85
CA PHE A 118 -40.59 26.50 -17.58
C PHE A 118 -39.33 25.73 -17.16
N PHE A 119 -38.74 24.92 -18.05
CA PHE A 119 -37.50 24.20 -17.77
C PHE A 119 -36.34 25.15 -17.47
N ALA A 120 -36.15 26.21 -18.25
CA ALA A 120 -35.12 27.22 -18.01
C ALA A 120 -35.26 27.88 -16.63
N THR A 121 -36.49 28.12 -16.16
CA THR A 121 -36.76 28.70 -14.83
C THR A 121 -36.25 27.80 -13.70
N PHE A 122 -36.31 26.48 -13.87
CA PHE A 122 -35.82 25.50 -12.89
C PHE A 122 -34.41 25.00 -13.19
N GLY A 123 -33.72 25.58 -14.19
CA GLY A 123 -32.39 25.14 -14.61
C GLY A 123 -32.36 23.75 -15.23
N LEU A 124 -33.49 23.28 -15.76
CA LEU A 124 -33.61 22.00 -16.44
C LEU A 124 -33.22 22.14 -17.92
N PRO A 125 -32.60 21.10 -18.51
CA PRO A 125 -32.33 21.06 -19.94
C PRO A 125 -33.65 21.01 -20.74
N ALA A 126 -33.67 21.64 -21.91
CA ALA A 126 -34.83 21.61 -22.81
C ALA A 126 -35.12 20.20 -23.33
N ASP A 127 -34.06 19.39 -23.48
CA ASP A 127 -34.01 18.00 -23.91
C ASP A 127 -33.89 17.04 -22.71
N LEU A 128 -34.64 17.28 -21.63
CA LEU A 128 -34.65 16.38 -20.48
C LEU A 128 -35.15 14.97 -20.88
N GLU A 129 -34.25 14.00 -20.92
CA GLU A 129 -34.55 12.61 -21.25
C GLU A 129 -34.36 11.68 -20.04
N GLU A 130 -34.87 10.45 -20.16
CA GLU A 130 -34.59 9.39 -19.19
C GLU A 130 -33.12 8.97 -19.23
N VAL A 131 -32.59 8.59 -18.06
CA VAL A 131 -31.23 8.06 -17.92
C VAL A 131 -31.21 6.60 -18.35
N GLN A 132 -30.31 6.26 -19.29
CA GLN A 132 -30.03 4.89 -19.78
C GLN A 132 -29.05 4.14 -18.88
#